data_AF-A0A1Z3HPV4-F1
#
_entry.id   AF-A0A1Z3HPV4-F1
#
_cell.length_a   1.000
_cell.length_b   1.000
_cell.length_c   1.000
_cell.angle_alpha   90.00
_cell.angle_beta   90.00
_cell.angle_gamma   90.00
#
_symmetry.space_group_name_H-M   'P 1'
#
loop_
_entity.id
_entity.type
_entity.pdbx_description
1 polymer ?
#
loop_
_entity_poly.entity_id
_entity_poly.type
_entity_poly.pdbx_seq_one_letter_code
_entity_poly.pdbx_strand_id
1 'polypeptide(L)'
;MAFEGSAVSTTVLLEAGIRRADIVIGALRDDALNLALVTLSKHYGVAQIVVRMSDRDFTDPYRLAGATHIISTTDLAITRVVNAIEYPQVDAMMHFEQGQVEVLKLSIPSKCSF
;
A
#
# COMPACT_ATOMS: atom_id res chain seq x y z
N MET A 1 -3.49 20.41 6.72
CA MET A 1 -2.36 20.80 7.59
C MET A 1 -1.17 19.94 7.21
N ALA A 2 0.06 20.46 7.30
CA ALA A 2 1.28 19.72 7.00
C ALA A 2 2.29 19.97 8.12
N PHE A 3 3.10 18.97 8.42
CA PHE A 3 4.13 19.02 9.45
C PHE A 3 5.48 18.69 8.80
N GLU A 4 6.47 19.54 9.01
CA GLU A 4 7.82 19.32 8.51
C GLU A 4 8.65 18.58 9.56
N GLY A 5 9.27 17.47 9.16
CA GLY A 5 10.15 16.70 10.03
C GLY A 5 10.23 15.22 9.65
N SER A 6 10.90 14.46 10.50
CA SER A 6 11.03 13.01 10.31
C SER A 6 9.73 12.29 10.67
N ALA A 7 9.28 11.38 9.81
CA ALA A 7 8.11 10.53 10.05
C ALA A 7 8.28 9.55 11.22
N VAL A 8 9.51 9.38 11.73
CA VAL A 8 9.80 8.57 12.92
C VAL A 8 10.12 9.43 14.15
N SER A 9 9.94 10.75 14.06
CA SER A 9 10.03 11.64 15.22
C SER A 9 8.74 11.59 16.03
N THR A 10 8.83 11.11 17.27
CA THR A 10 7.70 11.08 18.20
C THR A 10 7.09 12.46 18.44
N THR A 11 7.91 13.52 18.44
CA THR A 11 7.43 14.90 18.64
C THR A 11 6.55 15.33 17.46
N VAL A 12 7.03 15.12 16.23
CA VAL A 12 6.28 15.45 15.00
C VAL A 12 4.99 14.63 14.92
N LEU A 13 5.03 13.34 15.25
CA LEU A 13 3.83 12.49 15.24
C LEU A 13 2.79 12.92 16.27
N LEU A 14 3.22 13.36 17.46
CA LEU A 14 2.33 13.89 18.49
C LEU A 14 1.70 15.22 18.06
N GLU A 15 2.48 16.13 17.49
CA GLU A 15 1.99 17.39 16.91
C GLU A 15 0.99 17.13 15.77
N ALA A 16 1.26 16.12 14.95
CA ALA A 16 0.36 15.65 13.89
C ALA A 16 -0.90 14.95 14.42
N GLY A 17 -0.99 14.67 15.73
CA GLY A 17 -2.17 14.14 16.38
C GLY A 17 -2.33 12.62 16.27
N ILE A 18 -1.23 11.86 16.15
CA ILE A 18 -1.26 10.40 15.95
C ILE A 18 -2.12 9.63 16.95
N ARG A 19 -2.25 10.10 18.20
CA ARG A 19 -3.07 9.44 19.26
C ARG A 19 -4.57 9.43 18.95
N ARG A 20 -5.03 10.27 18.02
CA ARG A 20 -6.43 10.34 17.58
C ARG A 20 -6.60 9.85 16.14
N ALA A 21 -5.53 9.32 15.53
CA ALA A 21 -5.58 8.87 14.16
C ALA A 21 -6.25 7.49 14.09
N ASP A 22 -7.29 7.38 13.25
CA ASP A 22 -7.90 6.09 12.94
C ASP A 22 -6.98 5.24 12.05
N ILE A 23 -6.21 5.90 11.16
CA ILE A 23 -5.37 5.27 10.16
C ILE A 23 -4.00 5.98 10.06
N VAL A 24 -2.93 5.21 9.93
CA VAL A 24 -1.60 5.69 9.49
C VAL A 24 -1.17 4.96 8.22
N ILE A 25 -0.59 5.70 7.27
CA ILE A 25 -0.04 5.17 6.02
C ILE A 25 1.47 5.44 5.97
N GLY A 26 2.26 4.38 6.06
CA GLY A 26 3.71 4.41 5.85
C GLY A 26 4.03 4.24 4.37
N ALA A 27 4.30 5.35 3.68
CA ALA A 27 4.64 5.36 2.25
C ALA A 27 6.05 5.93 1.98
N LEU A 28 6.96 5.83 2.96
CA LEU A 28 8.33 6.27 2.80
C LEU A 28 9.05 5.42 1.75
N ARG A 29 10.15 5.95 1.21
CA ARG A 29 11.00 5.25 0.22
C ARG A 29 11.73 4.05 0.83
N ASP A 30 12.00 4.10 2.13
CA ASP A 30 12.81 3.16 2.88
C ASP A 30 11.92 2.28 3.78
N ASP A 31 12.05 0.97 3.65
CA ASP A 31 11.26 -0.01 4.40
C ASP A 31 11.62 -0.05 5.90
N ALA A 32 12.87 0.21 6.28
CA ALA A 32 13.27 0.29 7.69
C ALA A 32 12.64 1.51 8.38
N LEU A 33 12.55 2.65 7.68
CA LEU A 33 11.85 3.83 8.22
C LEU A 33 10.34 3.60 8.33
N ASN A 34 9.73 2.94 7.34
CA ASN A 34 8.33 2.54 7.41
C ASN A 34 8.09 1.57 8.59
N LEU A 35 9.01 0.63 8.85
CA LEU A 35 8.88 -0.33 9.97
C LEU A 35 8.93 0.38 11.33
N ALA A 36 9.81 1.36 11.48
CA ALA A 36 9.85 2.22 12.66
C ALA A 36 8.53 3.01 12.81
N LEU A 37 7.99 3.58 11.73
CA LEU A 37 6.70 4.28 11.76
C LEU A 37 5.54 3.34 12.15
N VAL A 38 5.49 2.12 11.60
CA VAL A 38 4.49 1.10 11.96
C VAL A 38 4.57 0.81 13.46
N THR A 39 5.78 0.59 13.97
CA THR A 39 6.00 0.31 15.41
C THR A 39 5.52 1.45 16.29
N LEU A 40 5.85 2.70 15.93
CA LEU A 40 5.38 3.89 16.65
C LEU A 40 3.86 4.05 16.58
N SER A 41 3.27 3.82 15.41
CA SER A 41 1.82 3.88 15.21
C SER A 41 1.10 2.85 16.07
N LYS A 42 1.64 1.63 16.15
CA LYS A 42 1.13 0.58 17.02
C LYS A 42 1.24 0.98 18.50
N HIS A 43 2.38 1.55 18.91
CA HIS A 43 2.58 2.05 20.27
C HIS A 43 1.56 3.14 20.65
N TYR A 44 1.22 4.04 19.73
CA TYR A 44 0.21 5.09 19.96
C TYR A 44 -1.24 4.62 19.80
N GLY A 45 -1.47 3.33 19.52
CA GLY A 45 -2.80 2.74 19.51
C GLY A 45 -3.61 2.98 18.23
N VAL A 46 -2.96 3.29 17.11
CA VAL A 46 -3.64 3.46 15.82
C VAL A 46 -4.30 2.14 15.40
N ALA A 47 -5.58 2.19 15.03
CA ALA A 47 -6.38 1.01 14.72
C ALA A 47 -6.00 0.38 13.38
N GLN A 48 -5.77 1.20 12.35
CA GLN A 48 -5.36 0.74 11.02
C GLN A 48 -3.99 1.31 10.63
N ILE A 49 -3.06 0.41 10.32
CA ILE A 49 -1.71 0.76 9.90
C ILE A 49 -1.46 0.11 8.55
N VAL A 50 -1.37 0.94 7.51
CA VAL A 50 -1.12 0.51 6.12
C VAL A 50 0.33 0.87 5.79
N VAL A 51 1.06 -0.06 5.16
CA VAL A 51 2.46 0.18 4.80
C VAL A 51 2.74 -0.22 3.36
N ARG A 52 3.48 0.63 2.65
CA ARG A 52 4.06 0.35 1.34
C ARG A 52 5.36 -0.43 1.55
N MET A 53 5.45 -1.61 0.94
CA MET A 53 6.62 -2.46 0.99
C MET A 53 7.27 -2.56 -0.38
N SER A 54 8.58 -2.31 -0.45
CA SER A 54 9.39 -2.54 -1.65
C SER A 54 10.13 -3.87 -1.58
N ASP A 55 10.71 -4.17 -0.42
CA ASP A 55 11.46 -5.39 -0.17
C ASP A 55 10.60 -6.46 0.53
N ARG A 56 10.49 -7.64 -0.08
CA ARG A 56 9.67 -8.73 0.45
C ARG A 56 10.19 -9.26 1.79
N ASP A 57 11.46 -9.07 2.11
CA ASP A 57 12.04 -9.50 3.38
C ASP A 57 11.42 -8.76 4.59
N PHE A 58 10.74 -7.64 4.36
CA PHE A 58 10.03 -6.89 5.39
C PHE A 58 8.61 -7.38 5.67
N THR A 59 8.09 -8.38 4.93
CA THR A 59 6.72 -8.87 5.10
C THR A 59 6.44 -9.30 6.54
N ASP A 60 7.27 -10.17 7.09
CA ASP A 60 7.08 -10.69 8.45
C ASP A 60 7.44 -9.65 9.52
N PRO A 61 8.55 -8.88 9.40
CA PRO A 61 8.81 -7.74 10.28
C PRO A 61 7.62 -6.77 10.41
N TYR A 62 6.98 -6.40 9.29
CA TYR A 62 5.81 -5.52 9.32
C TYR A 62 4.61 -6.15 10.04
N ARG A 63 4.34 -7.44 9.80
CA ARG A 63 3.28 -8.16 10.53
C ARG A 63 3.54 -8.18 12.03
N LEU A 64 4.76 -8.52 12.44
CA LEU A 64 5.17 -8.54 13.85
C LEU A 64 5.07 -7.15 14.49
N ALA A 65 5.45 -6.10 13.78
CA ALA A 65 5.37 -4.71 14.26
C ALA A 65 3.92 -4.19 14.37
N GLY A 66 2.94 -4.91 13.79
CA GLY A 66 1.53 -4.59 13.90
C GLY A 66 0.94 -3.85 12.70
N ALA A 67 1.56 -3.92 11.52
CA ALA A 67 0.94 -3.47 10.28
C ALA A 67 -0.34 -4.28 10.03
N THR A 68 -1.45 -3.59 9.77
CA THR A 68 -2.74 -4.23 9.45
C THR A 68 -2.84 -4.59 7.98
N HIS A 69 -2.19 -3.82 7.11
CA HIS A 69 -2.19 -4.01 5.66
C HIS A 69 -0.80 -3.72 5.10
N ILE A 70 -0.29 -4.63 4.28
CA ILE A 70 1.02 -4.51 3.63
C ILE A 70 0.78 -4.51 2.12
N ILE A 71 1.21 -3.44 1.45
CA ILE A 71 1.06 -3.26 0.01
C ILE A 71 2.43 -3.42 -0.64
N SER A 72 2.69 -4.59 -1.23
CA SER A 72 3.92 -4.84 -1.98
C SER A 72 3.88 -4.15 -3.34
N THR A 73 4.72 -3.14 -3.55
CA THR A 73 4.84 -2.50 -4.87
C THR A 73 5.49 -3.41 -5.90
N THR A 74 6.34 -4.33 -5.44
CA THR A 74 7.00 -5.32 -6.29
C THR A 74 5.98 -6.31 -6.84
N ASP A 75 5.04 -6.76 -6.00
CA ASP A 75 4.01 -7.72 -6.41
C ASP A 75 3.03 -7.07 -7.37
N LEU A 76 2.61 -5.84 -7.07
CA LEU A 76 1.78 -5.03 -7.96
C LEU A 76 2.43 -4.85 -9.35
N ALA A 77 3.73 -4.62 -9.40
CA ALA A 77 4.47 -4.48 -10.66
C ALA A 77 4.53 -5.81 -11.42
N ILE A 78 4.84 -6.92 -10.74
CA ILE A 78 4.88 -8.25 -11.33
C ILE A 78 3.51 -8.63 -11.89
N THR A 79 2.43 -8.47 -11.12
CA THR A 79 1.06 -8.76 -11.56
C THR A 79 0.71 -7.94 -12.80
N ARG A 80 1.08 -6.66 -12.87
CA ARG A 80 0.86 -5.85 -14.07
C ARG A 80 1.57 -6.40 -15.31
N VAL A 81 2.83 -6.82 -15.16
CA VAL A 81 3.61 -7.37 -16.28
C VAL A 81 3.03 -8.70 -16.73
N VAL A 82 2.71 -9.60 -15.80
CA VAL A 82 2.10 -10.90 -16.11
C VAL A 82 0.75 -10.72 -16.82
N ASN A 83 -0.12 -9.86 -16.29
CA ASN A 83 -1.42 -9.61 -16.90
C ASN A 83 -1.31 -9.02 -18.32
N ALA A 84 -0.31 -8.16 -18.56
CA ALA A 84 -0.06 -7.61 -19.90
C ALA A 84 0.41 -8.68 -20.91
N ILE A 85 1.08 -9.73 -20.44
CA ILE A 85 1.51 -10.87 -21.26
C ILE A 85 0.34 -11.83 -21.51
N GLU A 86 -0.42 -12.17 -20.47
CA GLU A 86 -1.52 -13.14 -20.55
C GLU A 86 -2.75 -12.58 -21.28
N TYR A 87 -3.03 -11.29 -21.10
CA TYR A 87 -4.22 -10.62 -21.62
C TYR A 87 -3.86 -9.30 -22.33
N PRO A 88 -3.17 -9.34 -23.49
CA PRO A 88 -2.68 -8.14 -24.17
C PRO A 88 -3.79 -7.17 -24.63
N GLN A 89 -5.02 -7.66 -24.81
CA GLN A 89 -6.20 -6.85 -25.13
C GLN A 89 -6.82 -6.13 -23.93
N VAL A 90 -6.40 -6.46 -22.71
CA VAL A 90 -6.89 -5.86 -21.46
C VAL A 90 -5.97 -4.72 -21.05
N ASP A 91 -6.48 -3.49 -21.06
CA ASP A 91 -5.73 -2.30 -20.66
C ASP A 91 -5.41 -2.30 -19.15
N ALA A 92 -6.32 -2.81 -18.34
CA ALA A 92 -6.16 -2.93 -16.90
C ALA A 92 -7.09 -4.00 -16.34
N MET A 93 -6.62 -4.69 -15.31
CA MET A 93 -7.34 -5.71 -14.56
C MET A 93 -7.19 -5.42 -13.07
N MET A 94 -8.28 -5.44 -12.32
CA MET A 94 -8.29 -5.24 -10.87
C MET A 94 -9.13 -6.32 -10.20
N HIS A 95 -8.65 -6.81 -9.06
CA HIS A 95 -9.34 -7.79 -8.24
C HIS A 95 -9.87 -7.10 -6.97
N PHE A 96 -11.14 -7.33 -6.65
CA PHE A 96 -11.82 -6.85 -5.45
C PHE A 96 -12.32 -8.04 -4.61
N GLU A 97 -12.64 -7.79 -3.34
CA GLU A 97 -13.22 -8.80 -2.42
C GLU A 97 -12.40 -10.11 -2.40
N GLN A 98 -11.08 -9.99 -2.26
CA GLN A 98 -10.15 -11.14 -2.31
C GLN A 98 -10.29 -12.03 -3.57
N GLY A 99 -10.59 -11.41 -4.72
CA GLY A 99 -10.70 -12.10 -6.01
C GLY A 99 -12.11 -12.57 -6.34
N GLN A 100 -13.12 -12.27 -5.51
CA GLN A 100 -14.51 -12.58 -5.85
C GLN A 100 -15.07 -11.71 -6.97
N VAL A 101 -14.49 -10.54 -7.18
CA VAL A 101 -14.88 -9.63 -8.25
C VAL A 101 -13.66 -9.25 -9.06
N GLU A 102 -13.74 -9.45 -10.37
CA GLU A 102 -12.71 -9.05 -11.33
C GLU A 102 -13.26 -7.96 -12.23
N VAL A 103 -12.53 -6.85 -12.32
CA VAL A 103 -12.87 -5.71 -13.17
C VAL A 103 -11.85 -5.58 -14.28
N LEU A 104 -12.32 -5.61 -15.52
CA LEU A 104 -11.52 -5.52 -16.74
C LEU A 104 -11.79 -4.20 -17.46
N LYS A 105 -10.73 -3.53 -17.89
CA LYS A 105 -10.81 -2.41 -18.83
C LYS A 105 -10.36 -2.90 -20.20
N LEU A 106 -11.23 -2.74 -21.19
CA LEU A 106 -10.99 -3.09 -22.59
C LEU A 106 -11.14 -1.85 -23.44
N SER A 107 -10.22 -1.64 -24.37
CA SER A 107 -10.38 -0.64 -25.42
C SER A 107 -11.17 -1.23 -26.59
N ILE A 108 -12.33 -0.64 -26.91
CA ILE A 108 -13.14 -1.06 -28.05
C ILE A 108 -12.68 -0.30 -29.31
N PRO A 109 -12.36 -0.99 -30.42
CA PRO A 109 -12.02 -0.34 -31.68
C PRO A 109 -13.16 0.56 -32.17
N SER A 110 -12.84 1.74 -32.70
CA SER A 110 -13.83 2.72 -33.20
C SER A 110 -14.56 2.27 -34.48
N LYS A 111 -14.14 1.17 -35.11
CA LYS A 111 -14.84 0.52 -36.23
C LYS A 111 -15.25 -0.89 -35.84
N CYS A 112 -16.43 -1.04 -35.25
CA CYS A 112 -17.10 -2.33 -35.13
C CYS A 112 -17.98 -2.52 -36.39
N SER A 113 -17.58 -3.42 -37.29
CA SER A 113 -18.45 -3.92 -38.35
C SER A 113 -19.27 -5.09 -37.81
N PHE A 114 -20.59 -4.94 -37.76
CA PHE A 114 -21.55 -6.04 -37.55
C PHE A 114 -21.68 -6.89 -38.81
#